data_AF-A0A7X0HK71-F1
#
_entry.id   AF-A0A7X0HK71-F1
#
_cell.length_a   1.000
_cell.length_b   1.000
_cell.length_c   1.000
_cell.angle_alpha   90.00
_cell.angle_beta   90.00
_cell.angle_gamma   90.00
#
_symmetry.space_group_name_H-M   'P 1'
#
loop_
_entity.id
_entity.type
_entity.pdbx_description
1 polymer ?
#
loop_
_entity_poly.entity_id
_entity_poly.type
_entity_poly.pdbx_seq_one_letter_code
_entity_poly.pdbx_strand_id
1 'polypeptide(L)'
;MDRMAHDTTPCTTPRFDALVAEAGRIAVSLGHRHTGAEHLMLALLRDPDAVPTQVLAELVEPSDIDKRLLTLVTSPTYHENRHTDRPRP
;
A
#
# COMPACT_ATOMS: atom_id res chain seq x y z
N MET A 1 -2.56 -24.53 37.40
CA MET A 1 -3.44 -23.99 36.35
C MET A 1 -3.39 -22.48 36.45
N ASP A 2 -2.63 -21.81 35.59
CA ASP A 2 -3.13 -20.69 34.78
C ASP A 2 -2.05 -20.32 33.76
N ARG A 3 -2.24 -20.73 32.51
CA ARG A 3 -1.33 -20.43 31.41
C ARG A 3 -1.84 -19.14 30.81
N MET A 4 -1.37 -18.00 31.33
CA MET A 4 -1.68 -16.68 30.79
C MET A 4 -1.33 -16.68 29.30
N ALA A 5 -2.35 -16.76 28.46
CA ALA A 5 -2.23 -16.56 27.03
C ALA A 5 -1.87 -15.08 26.85
N HIS A 6 -0.59 -14.80 26.63
CA HIS A 6 -0.17 -13.49 26.16
C HIS A 6 -0.88 -13.27 24.83
N ASP A 7 -1.64 -12.19 24.70
CA ASP A 7 -2.21 -11.81 23.43
C ASP A 7 -1.05 -11.58 22.45
N THR A 8 -0.84 -12.54 21.56
CA THR A 8 0.22 -12.51 20.55
C THR A 8 -0.21 -11.73 19.31
N THR A 9 -1.35 -11.03 19.36
CA THR A 9 -1.83 -10.25 18.23
C THR A 9 -0.89 -9.05 18.03
N PRO A 10 -0.18 -8.96 16.88
CA PRO A 10 0.70 -7.84 16.64
C PRO A 10 -0.11 -6.54 16.57
N CYS A 11 0.27 -5.55 17.36
CA CYS A 11 -0.28 -4.21 17.26
C CYS A 11 0.34 -3.46 16.06
N THR A 12 -0.42 -2.53 15.49
CA THR A 12 0.09 -1.66 14.43
C THR A 12 0.89 -0.50 15.02
N THR A 13 1.79 0.06 14.20
CA THR A 13 2.57 1.25 14.58
C THR A 13 1.91 2.51 14.00
N PRO A 14 2.13 3.69 14.59
CA PRO A 14 1.62 4.95 14.03
C PRO A 14 2.07 5.19 12.58
N ARG A 15 3.29 4.76 12.21
CA ARG A 15 3.78 4.82 10.83
C ARG A 15 2.99 3.90 9.90
N PHE A 16 2.67 2.69 10.34
CA PHE A 16 1.83 1.77 9.57
C PHE A 16 0.44 2.38 9.33
N ASP A 17 -0.19 2.93 10.37
CA ASP A 17 -1.51 3.56 10.24
C ASP A 17 -1.46 4.76 9.28
N ALA A 18 -0.39 5.56 9.32
CA ALA A 18 -0.16 6.66 8.38
C ALA A 18 0.02 6.18 6.93
N LEU A 19 0.74 5.07 6.71
CA LEU A 19 0.90 4.45 5.38
C LEU A 19 -0.44 3.96 4.82
N VAL A 20 -1.27 3.32 5.65
CA VAL A 20 -2.61 2.87 5.23
C VAL A 20 -3.52 4.05 4.89
N ALA A 21 -3.46 5.13 5.69
CA ALA A 21 -4.20 6.35 5.42
C ALA A 21 -3.75 7.02 4.11
N GLU A 22 -2.43 7.09 3.86
CA GLU A 22 -1.89 7.61 2.60
C GLU A 22 -2.28 6.75 1.41
N ALA A 23 -2.22 5.42 1.53
CA ALA A 23 -2.68 4.51 0.49
C ALA A 23 -4.15 4.80 0.10
N GLY A 24 -5.02 5.07 1.09
CA GLY A 24 -6.40 5.48 0.86
C GLY A 24 -6.52 6.83 0.13
N ARG A 25 -5.72 7.83 0.51
CA ARG A 25 -5.68 9.13 -0.17
C ARG A 25 -5.22 8.99 -1.63
N ILE A 26 -4.21 8.17 -1.90
CA ILE A 26 -3.73 7.88 -3.26
C ILE A 26 -4.86 7.23 -4.08
N ALA A 27 -5.53 6.20 -3.55
CA ALA A 27 -6.64 5.55 -4.24
C ALA A 27 -7.75 6.54 -4.64
N VAL A 28 -8.17 7.40 -3.71
CA VAL A 28 -9.15 8.46 -3.98
C VAL A 28 -8.65 9.43 -5.05
N SER A 29 -7.37 9.84 -4.98
CA SER A 29 -6.79 10.77 -5.96
C SER A 29 -6.72 10.21 -7.39
N LEU A 30 -6.61 8.88 -7.51
CA LEU A 30 -6.61 8.17 -8.79
C LEU A 30 -8.02 7.77 -9.26
N GLY A 31 -9.07 8.12 -8.51
CA GLY A 31 -10.46 7.74 -8.82
C GLY A 31 -10.76 6.26 -8.59
N HIS A 32 -9.95 5.55 -7.80
CA HIS A 32 -10.15 4.14 -7.49
C HIS A 32 -11.10 3.96 -6.30
N ARG A 33 -12.07 3.05 -6.45
CA ARG A 33 -13.07 2.73 -5.41
C ARG A 33 -12.55 1.86 -4.26
N HIS A 34 -11.28 1.47 -4.29
CA HIS A 34 -10.67 0.58 -3.30
C HIS A 34 -9.17 0.82 -3.14
N THR A 35 -8.68 0.62 -1.93
CA THR A 35 -7.25 0.64 -1.60
C THR A 35 -6.65 -0.75 -1.79
N GLY A 36 -5.87 -0.94 -2.84
CA GLY A 36 -5.08 -2.16 -3.08
C GLY A 36 -3.60 -2.03 -2.75
N ALA A 37 -2.85 -3.11 -2.95
CA ALA A 37 -1.43 -3.21 -2.60
C ALA A 37 -0.55 -2.21 -3.37
N GLU A 38 -0.93 -1.87 -4.60
CA GLU A 38 -0.28 -0.83 -5.39
C GLU A 38 -0.33 0.55 -4.74
N HIS A 39 -1.45 0.93 -4.11
CA HIS A 39 -1.57 2.20 -3.42
C HIS A 39 -0.72 2.22 -2.14
N LEU A 40 -0.66 1.07 -1.45
CA LEU A 40 0.21 0.90 -0.28
C LEU A 40 1.68 0.97 -0.68
N MET A 41 2.06 0.35 -1.80
CA MET A 41 3.42 0.42 -2.33
C MET A 41 3.79 1.85 -2.72
N LEU A 42 2.88 2.60 -3.37
CA LEU A 42 3.10 4.03 -3.66
C LEU A 42 3.25 4.84 -2.37
N ALA A 43 2.43 4.61 -1.35
CA ALA A 43 2.56 5.26 -0.05
C ALA A 43 3.91 4.94 0.62
N LEU A 44 4.33 3.68 0.56
CA LEU A 44 5.59 3.20 1.12
C LEU A 44 6.79 3.85 0.43
N LEU A 45 6.84 3.82 -0.91
CA LEU A 45 7.91 4.44 -1.71
C LEU A 45 8.03 5.95 -1.49
N ARG A 46 6.95 6.61 -1.04
CA ARG A 46 6.91 8.05 -0.72
C ARG A 46 7.27 8.36 0.74
N ASP A 47 7.45 7.35 1.59
CA ASP A 47 8.08 7.46 2.91
C ASP A 47 9.55 7.01 2.81
N PRO A 48 10.50 7.93 2.55
CA PRO A 48 11.93 7.57 2.42
C PRO A 48 12.53 7.05 3.74
N ASP A 49 11.91 7.36 4.88
CA ASP A 49 12.37 6.92 6.20
C ASP A 49 11.83 5.54 6.58
N ALA A 50 10.93 4.96 5.78
CA ALA A 50 10.44 3.60 6.00
C ALA A 50 11.56 2.58 5.70
N VAL A 51 11.77 1.63 6.62
CA VAL A 51 12.78 0.56 6.46
C VAL A 51 12.67 -0.16 5.12
N PRO A 52 11.48 -0.57 4.63
CA PRO A 52 11.38 -1.20 3.32
C PRO A 52 11.84 -0.30 2.17
N THR A 53 11.60 1.01 2.24
CA THR A 53 12.00 1.97 1.21
C THR A 53 13.51 2.17 1.21
N GLN A 54 14.13 2.24 2.40
CA GLN A 54 15.59 2.29 2.53
C GLN A 54 16.23 1.02 1.95
N VAL A 55 15.68 -0.16 2.26
CA VAL A 55 16.17 -1.44 1.69
C VAL A 55 15.99 -1.48 0.17
N LEU A 56 14.86 -1.00 -0.36
CA LEU A 56 14.65 -0.92 -1.81
C LEU A 56 15.67 0.02 -2.47
N ALA A 57 15.99 1.15 -1.85
CA ALA A 57 16.95 2.12 -2.35
C ALA A 57 18.38 1.56 -2.47
N GLU A 58 18.73 0.51 -1.72
CA GLU A 58 20.01 -0.19 -1.88
C GLU A 58 20.07 -1.04 -3.15
N LEU A 59 18.92 -1.43 -3.72
CA LEU A 59 18.82 -2.33 -4.85
C LEU A 59 18.43 -1.62 -6.14
N VAL A 60 17.56 -0.61 -6.05
CA VAL A 60 16.94 0.09 -7.17
C VAL A 60 16.51 1.49 -6.76
N GLU A 61 16.50 2.44 -7.71
CA GLU A 61 15.99 3.79 -7.48
C GLU A 61 14.47 3.77 -7.17
N PRO A 62 14.02 4.11 -5.95
CA PRO A 62 12.61 4.03 -5.58
C PRO A 62 11.70 4.88 -6.47
N SER A 63 12.24 6.01 -6.96
CA SER A 63 11.51 6.91 -7.87
C SER A 63 11.16 6.25 -9.20
N ASP A 64 11.95 5.29 -9.68
CA ASP A 64 11.68 4.59 -10.92
C ASP A 64 10.60 3.54 -10.74
N ILE A 65 10.55 2.89 -9.57
CA ILE A 65 9.42 2.02 -9.20
C ILE A 65 8.14 2.83 -9.08
N ASP A 66 8.16 3.98 -8.37
CA ASP A 66 6.97 4.84 -8.21
C ASP A 66 6.41 5.26 -9.58
N LYS A 67 7.26 5.78 -10.48
CA LYS A 67 6.84 6.16 -11.84
C LYS A 67 6.26 4.99 -12.63
N ARG A 68 6.93 3.83 -12.59
CA ARG A 68 6.49 2.64 -13.35
C ARG A 68 5.17 2.11 -12.81
N LEU A 69 5.04 2.03 -11.49
CA LEU A 69 3.83 1.59 -10.82
C LEU A 69 2.69 2.56 -11.10
N LEU A 70 2.92 3.87 -10.98
CA LEU A 70 1.94 4.91 -11.30
C LEU A 70 1.42 4.77 -12.73
N THR A 71 2.32 4.61 -13.70
CA THR A 71 1.97 4.41 -15.11
C THR A 71 1.07 3.20 -15.31
N LEU A 72 1.35 2.10 -14.61
CA LEU A 72 0.54 0.88 -14.70
C LEU A 72 -0.84 1.08 -14.06
N VAL A 73 -0.91 1.66 -12.86
CA VAL A 73 -2.19 1.82 -12.14
C VAL A 73 -3.11 2.85 -12.78
N THR A 74 -2.58 3.81 -13.55
CA THR A 74 -3.38 4.78 -14.32
C THR A 74 -3.66 4.32 -15.75
N SER A 75 -3.19 3.13 -16.15
CA SER A 75 -3.41 2.64 -17.51
C SER A 75 -4.87 2.20 -17.70
N PRO A 76 -5.46 2.38 -18.90
CA PRO A 76 -6.85 1.95 -19.17
C PRO A 76 -7.10 0.46 -18.90
N THR A 77 -6.09 -0.39 -19.13
CA THR A 77 -6.16 -1.85 -18.89
C THR A 77 -6.13 -2.22 -17.42
N TYR A 78 -5.69 -1.33 -16.53
CA TYR A 78 -5.70 -1.56 -15.09
C TYR A 78 -7.14 -1.62 -14.54
N HIS A 79 -8.06 -0.82 -15.10
CA HIS A 79 -9.48 -0.86 -14.75
C HIS A 79 -10.17 -2.17 -15.21
N GLU A 80 -9.75 -2.73 -16.34
CA GLU A 80 -10.36 -3.91 -16.96
C GLU A 80 -10.00 -5.22 -16.24
N ASN A 81 -8.82 -5.29 -15.61
CA ASN A 81 -8.27 -6.53 -15.05
C ASN A 81 -8.68 -6.86 -13.62
N ARG A 82 -9.67 -6.18 -13.01
CA ARG A 82 -10.17 -6.56 -11.68
C ARG A 82 -11.69 -6.74 -11.63
N HIS A 83 -12.05 -8.02 -11.59
CA HIS A 83 -13.27 -8.61 -11.02
C HIS A 83 -13.50 -8.20 -9.54
N THR A 84 -13.55 -6.91 -9.23
CA THR A 84 -13.91 -6.38 -7.89
C THR A 84 -15.02 -5.34 -7.97
N ASP A 85 -15.67 -5.20 -9.12
CA ASP A 85 -16.93 -4.45 -9.24
C ASP A 85 -18.16 -5.28 -8.84
N ARG A 86 -17.96 -6.35 -8.06
CA ARG A 86 -19.10 -6.95 -7.37
C ARG A 86 -19.35 -6.11 -6.11
N PRO A 87 -20.47 -5.37 -6.02
CA PRO A 87 -20.88 -4.81 -4.75
C PRO A 87 -20.93 -5.95 -3.73
N ARG A 88 -20.40 -5.71 -2.54
CA ARG A 88 -20.66 -6.59 -1.40
C ARG A 88 -22.18 -6.56 -1.14
N PRO A 89 -22.86 -7.70 -0.97
CA PRO A 89 -24.28 -7.69 -0.59
C PRO A 89 -24.50 -6.93 0.72
#